data_AF-A0A7Y5BIX6-F1
#
_entry.id   AF-A0A7Y5BIX6-F1
#
_cell.length_a   1.000
_cell.length_b   1.000
_cell.length_c   1.000
_cell.angle_alpha   90.00
_cell.angle_beta   90.00
_cell.angle_gamma   90.00
#
_symmetry.space_group_name_H-M   'P 1'
#
loop_
_entity.id
_entity.type
_entity.pdbx_description
1 polymer ?
#
loop_
_entity_poly.entity_id
_entity_poly.type
_entity_poly.pdbx_seq_one_letter_code
_entity_poly.pdbx_strand_id
1 'polypeptide(L)'
;MATEKVITISIKELPHLKIILSAWYNFLKESYDKKKFSSAEFTDFLKTPVMYDLDKDQIELMFCGNEEILEEFREMIFNKV
;
A
#
# COMPACT_ATOMS: atom_id res chain seq x y z
N MET A 1 -8.46 16.31 -11.92
CA MET A 1 -8.62 15.07 -11.13
C MET A 1 -7.21 14.54 -10.94
N ALA A 2 -6.67 14.60 -9.72
CA ALA A 2 -5.31 14.16 -9.46
C ALA A 2 -5.25 12.66 -9.73
N THR A 3 -4.35 12.25 -10.62
CA THR A 3 -4.13 10.86 -10.99
C THR A 3 -3.73 10.12 -9.72
N GLU A 4 -4.64 9.34 -9.14
CA GLU A 4 -4.33 8.42 -8.05
C GLU A 4 -3.23 7.51 -8.56
N LYS A 5 -1.99 7.72 -8.07
CA LYS A 5 -0.90 6.81 -8.37
C LYS A 5 -1.18 5.56 -7.56
N VAL A 6 -1.17 4.42 -8.24
CA VAL A 6 -1.34 3.12 -7.61
C VAL A 6 0.02 2.45 -7.64
N ILE A 7 0.55 2.07 -6.49
CA ILE A 7 1.69 1.14 -6.44
C ILE A 7 1.13 -0.26 -6.49
N THR A 8 1.61 -1.04 -7.46
CA THR A 8 1.27 -2.46 -7.58
C THR A 8 2.40 -3.32 -7.04
N ILE A 9 2.09 -4.22 -6.10
CA ILE A 9 3.03 -5.25 -5.63
C ILE A 9 2.48 -6.63 -6.00
N SER A 10 3.26 -7.40 -6.76
CA SER A 10 2.95 -8.79 -7.11
C SER A 10 3.43 -9.75 -6.01
N ILE A 11 2.56 -10.67 -5.61
CA ILE A 11 2.77 -11.61 -4.50
C ILE A 11 2.51 -13.02 -4.99
N LYS A 12 3.51 -13.90 -4.82
CA LYS A 12 3.42 -15.34 -5.17
C LYS A 12 2.90 -16.22 -4.04
N GLU A 13 3.10 -15.81 -2.78
CA GLU A 13 2.72 -16.62 -1.63
C GLU A 13 1.75 -15.86 -0.71
N LEU A 14 0.62 -16.49 -0.37
CA LEU A 14 -0.41 -15.91 0.50
C LEU A 14 0.10 -15.41 1.88
N PRO A 15 1.11 -16.01 2.53
CA PRO A 15 1.66 -15.44 3.76
C PRO A 15 2.27 -14.05 3.56
N HIS A 16 2.92 -13.79 2.42
CA HIS A 16 3.52 -12.48 2.12
C HIS A 16 2.46 -11.38 1.97
N LEU A 17 1.26 -11.72 1.49
CA LEU A 17 0.11 -10.81 1.43
C LEU A 17 -0.23 -10.26 2.82
N LYS A 18 -0.31 -11.11 3.84
CA LYS A 18 -0.62 -10.68 5.21
C LYS A 18 0.46 -9.76 5.78
N ILE A 19 1.73 -10.06 5.49
CA ILE A 19 2.87 -9.25 5.95
C ILE A 19 2.82 -7.86 5.31
N ILE A 20 2.63 -7.79 3.99
CA ILE A 20 2.62 -6.51 3.26
C ILE A 20 1.41 -5.66 3.67
N LEU A 21 0.21 -6.25 3.80
CA LEU A 21 -0.97 -5.51 4.27
C LEU A 21 -0.79 -5.00 5.70
N SER A 22 -0.16 -5.79 6.56
CA SER A 22 0.14 -5.37 7.94
C SER A 22 1.16 -4.24 7.97
N ALA A 23 2.19 -4.30 7.11
CA ALA A 23 3.18 -3.23 6.95
C ALA A 23 2.52 -1.94 6.45
N TRP A 24 1.62 -2.03 5.46
CA TRP A 24 0.86 -0.90 4.94
C TRP A 24 0.00 -0.24 6.02
N TYR A 25 -0.78 -1.04 6.77
CA TYR A 25 -1.60 -0.52 7.86
C TYR A 25 -0.77 0.20 8.93
N ASN A 26 0.34 -0.41 9.36
CA ASN A 26 1.21 0.19 10.38
C ASN A 26 1.83 1.50 9.88
N PHE A 27 2.30 1.52 8.64
CA PHE A 27 2.84 2.72 8.00
C PHE A 27 1.80 3.85 7.92
N LEU A 28 0.58 3.54 7.48
CA LEU A 28 -0.51 4.51 7.44
C LEU A 28 -0.86 5.03 8.83
N LYS A 29 -0.91 4.14 9.83
CA LYS A 29 -1.22 4.53 11.21
C LYS A 29 -0.15 5.48 11.77
N GLU A 30 1.13 5.15 11.61
CA GLU A 30 2.22 6.02 12.04
C GLU A 30 2.22 7.36 11.31
N SER A 31 1.90 7.36 10.01
CA SER A 31 1.81 8.58 9.21
C SER A 31 0.62 9.46 9.63
N TYR A 32 -0.50 8.84 9.99
CA TYR A 32 -1.67 9.51 10.55
C TYR A 32 -1.37 10.10 11.93
N ASP A 33 -0.71 9.36 12.81
CA ASP A 33 -0.31 9.82 14.14
C ASP A 33 0.67 11.02 14.04
N LYS A 34 1.49 11.07 12.99
CA LYS A 34 2.33 12.21 12.61
C LYS A 34 1.57 13.35 11.91
N LYS A 35 0.26 13.23 11.73
CA LYS A 35 -0.64 14.20 11.10
C LYS A 35 -0.27 14.53 9.64
N LYS A 36 0.27 13.57 8.89
CA LYS A 36 0.61 13.76 7.46
C LYS A 36 -0.62 13.92 6.56
N PHE A 37 -1.77 13.37 6.97
CA PHE A 37 -3.03 13.43 6.26
C PHE A 37 -4.21 13.34 7.22
N SER A 38 -5.40 13.67 6.74
CA SER A 38 -6.65 13.69 7.50
C SER A 38 -7.23 12.28 7.77
N SER A 39 -8.21 12.20 8.66
CA SER A 39 -8.93 10.93 8.93
C SER A 39 -9.71 10.41 7.72
N ALA A 40 -10.17 11.32 6.84
CA ALA A 40 -10.84 10.94 5.60
C ALA A 40 -9.84 10.27 4.65
N GLU A 41 -8.69 10.91 4.43
CA GLU A 41 -7.60 10.37 3.63
C GLU A 41 -7.08 9.04 4.17
N PHE A 42 -6.93 8.90 5.50
CA PHE A 42 -6.57 7.61 6.11
C PHE A 42 -7.56 6.50 5.74
N THR A 43 -8.86 6.78 5.80
CA THR A 43 -9.91 5.81 5.46
C THR A 43 -9.87 5.45 3.98
N ASP A 44 -9.57 6.42 3.11
CA ASP A 44 -9.42 6.18 1.68
C ASP A 44 -8.16 5.36 1.36
N PHE A 45 -7.03 5.63 2.02
CA PHE A 45 -5.78 4.90 1.81
C PHE A 45 -5.84 3.45 2.32
N LEU A 46 -6.70 3.17 3.30
CA LEU A 46 -7.00 1.80 3.75
C LEU A 46 -7.71 0.95 2.69
N LYS A 47 -8.36 1.56 1.70
CA LYS A 47 -8.95 0.82 0.58
C LYS A 47 -7.79 0.34 -0.29
N THR A 48 -7.35 -0.88 -0.07
CA THR A 48 -6.27 -1.52 -0.85
C THR A 48 -6.87 -2.65 -1.67
N PRO A 49 -7.26 -2.41 -2.94
CA PRO A 49 -7.76 -3.47 -3.79
C PRO A 49 -6.75 -4.61 -3.92
N VAL A 50 -7.27 -5.84 -3.86
CA VAL A 50 -6.50 -7.07 -4.04
C VAL A 50 -7.07 -7.76 -5.27
N MET A 51 -6.24 -7.94 -6.30
CA MET A 51 -6.59 -8.65 -7.52
C MET A 51 -5.78 -9.93 -7.59
N TYR A 52 -6.35 -10.99 -8.15
CA TYR A 52 -5.61 -12.20 -8.48
C TYR A 52 -5.52 -12.30 -10.01
N ASP A 53 -4.30 -12.22 -10.52
CA ASP A 53 -3.95 -12.41 -11.93
C ASP A 53 -3.81 -13.92 -12.19
N LEU A 54 -4.80 -14.47 -12.90
CA LEU A 54 -4.88 -15.89 -13.25
C LEU A 54 -3.81 -16.31 -14.27
N ASP A 55 -3.42 -15.41 -15.17
CA ASP A 55 -2.44 -15.71 -16.22
C ASP A 55 -1.04 -15.83 -15.64
N LYS A 56 -0.74 -15.02 -14.61
CA LYS A 56 0.55 -15.01 -13.92
C LYS A 56 0.60 -15.85 -12.64
N ASP A 57 -0.54 -16.41 -12.23
CA ASP A 57 -0.75 -17.10 -10.95
C ASP A 57 -0.23 -16.26 -9.76
N GLN A 58 -0.64 -14.99 -9.70
CA GLN A 58 -0.10 -14.02 -8.76
C GLN A 58 -1.16 -13.07 -8.21
N ILE A 59 -0.97 -12.63 -6.97
CA ILE A 59 -1.82 -11.61 -6.35
C ILE A 59 -1.20 -10.24 -6.60
N GLU A 60 -1.97 -9.31 -7.11
CA GLU A 60 -1.60 -7.90 -7.24
C GLU A 60 -2.28 -7.07 -6.16
N LEU A 61 -1.48 -6.40 -5.35
CA LEU A 61 -1.94 -5.41 -4.36
C LEU A 61 -1.86 -4.02 -4.95
N MET A 62 -2.94 -3.26 -4.87
CA MET A 62 -3.02 -1.87 -5.30
C MET A 62 -3.12 -0.94 -4.10
N PHE A 63 -2.06 -0.22 -3.78
CA PHE A 63 -2.07 0.75 -2.68
C PHE A 63 -2.61 2.09 -3.14
N CYS A 64 -3.55 2.64 -2.38
CA CYS A 64 -4.14 3.96 -2.60
C CYS A 64 -3.48 4.98 -1.68
N GLY A 65 -3.04 6.10 -2.24
CA GLY A 65 -2.33 7.13 -1.49
C GLY A 65 -2.05 8.35 -2.36
N ASN A 66 -1.61 9.43 -1.71
CA ASN A 66 -0.95 10.50 -2.45
C ASN A 66 0.49 10.07 -2.81
N GLU A 67 1.11 10.79 -3.73
CA GLU A 67 2.44 10.44 -4.26
C GLU A 67 3.52 10.36 -3.17
N GLU A 68 3.52 11.30 -2.22
CA GLU A 68 4.50 11.35 -1.13
C GLU A 68 4.40 10.10 -0.22
N ILE A 69 3.19 9.77 0.22
CA ILE A 69 2.92 8.62 1.09
C ILE A 69 3.28 7.29 0.40
N LEU A 70 3.00 7.20 -0.90
CA LEU A 70 3.28 6.00 -1.68
C LEU A 70 4.79 5.80 -1.92
N GLU A 71 5.53 6.87 -2.25
CA GLU A 71 6.99 6.78 -2.40
C GLU A 71 7.67 6.49 -1.06
N GLU A 72 7.23 7.09 0.05
CA GLU A 72 7.76 6.76 1.38
C GLU A 72 7.53 5.28 1.76
N PHE A 73 6.34 4.75 1.46
CA PHE A 73 6.06 3.34 1.69
C PHE A 73 6.90 2.43 0.81
N ARG A 74 7.09 2.81 -0.45
CA ARG A 74 7.97 2.11 -1.38
C ARG A 74 9.40 2.06 -0.86
N GLU A 75 9.95 3.19 -0.42
CA GLU A 75 11.28 3.23 0.19
C GLU A 75 11.34 2.35 1.45
N MET A 76 10.32 2.37 2.30
CA MET A 76 10.29 1.53 3.50
C MET A 76 10.33 0.02 3.17
N ILE A 77 9.65 -0.41 2.10
CA ILE A 77 9.60 -1.82 1.69
C ILE A 77 10.87 -2.24 0.94
N PHE A 78 11.38 -1.39 0.04
CA PHE A 78 12.46 -1.77 -0.89
C PHE A 78 13.87 -1.33 -0.45
N ASN A 79 13.99 -0.30 0.41
CA ASN A 79 15.29 0.22 0.89
C ASN A 79 15.63 -0.21 2.32
N LYS A 80 14.99 -1.25 2.88
CA LYS A 80 15.52 -1.94 4.06
C LYS A 80 16.72 -2.82 3.66
N VAL A 81 17.88 -2.17 3.47
CA VAL A 81 19.23 -2.77 3.48
C VAL A 81 20.08 -1.99 4.48
#